data_AF-A0A956QQQ5-F1
#
_entry.id   AF-A0A956QQQ5-F1
#
_cell.length_a   1.000
_cell.length_b   1.000
_cell.length_c   1.000
_cell.angle_alpha   90.00
_cell.angle_beta   90.00
_cell.angle_gamma   90.00
#
_symmetry.space_group_name_H-M   'P 1'
#
loop_
_entity.id
_entity.type
_entity.pdbx_description
1 polymer ?
#
loop_
_entity_poly.entity_id
_entity_poly.type
_entity_poly.pdbx_seq_one_letter_code
_entity_poly.pdbx_strand_id
1 'polypeptide(L)' 'NGVAGWCRNMPDGRVEAFLAGPAGALEAVLAWCRTGPEHARVAGVEVTAATDAWQLHDAPEPFEIRR' A
#
# COMPACT_ATOMS: atom_id res chain seq x y z
N ASN A 1 -6.25 -2.76 -11.88
CA ASN A 1 -6.24 -3.24 -10.47
C ASN A 1 -7.09 -2.27 -9.69
N GLY A 2 -8.32 -2.63 -9.32
CA GLY A 2 -9.27 -1.73 -8.64
C GLY A 2 -8.86 -1.41 -7.20
N VAL A 3 -7.65 -0.88 -7.02
CA VAL A 3 -7.05 -0.51 -5.75
C VAL A 3 -6.76 0.99 -5.81
N ALA A 4 -7.38 1.71 -4.90
CA ALA A 4 -7.18 3.12 -4.63
C ALA A 4 -6.24 3.29 -3.43
N GLY A 5 -5.72 4.50 -3.21
CA GLY A 5 -4.84 4.79 -2.08
C GLY A 5 -3.54 5.46 -2.48
N TRP A 6 -2.52 5.36 -1.63
CA TRP A 6 -1.24 6.03 -1.86
C TRP A 6 -0.08 5.21 -1.33
N CYS A 7 1.12 5.51 -1.81
CA CYS A 7 2.36 5.09 -1.15
C CYS A 7 3.33 6.27 -0.95
N ARG A 8 4.18 6.17 0.08
CA ARG A 8 5.21 7.16 0.39
C ARG A 8 6.50 6.49 0.83
N ASN A 9 7.63 7.00 0.36
CA ASN A 9 8.93 6.62 0.88
C ASN A 9 9.18 7.34 2.22
N MET A 10 9.65 6.60 3.20
CA MET A 10 9.98 7.11 4.52
C MET A 10 11.48 7.44 4.60
N PRO A 11 11.88 8.46 5.38
CA PRO A 11 13.30 8.80 5.54
C PRO A 11 14.14 7.68 6.15
N ASP A 12 13.52 6.74 6.86
CA ASP A 12 14.15 5.55 7.45
C ASP A 12 14.33 4.39 6.44
N GLY A 13 13.93 4.59 5.18
CA GLY A 13 14.03 3.58 4.11
C GLY A 13 12.82 2.66 3.99
N ARG A 14 11.79 2.80 4.85
CA ARG A 14 10.53 2.06 4.69
C ARG A 14 9.65 2.65 3.59
N VAL A 15 8.66 1.87 3.14
CA VAL A 15 7.55 2.35 2.32
C VAL A 15 6.28 2.20 3.15
N GLU A 16 5.54 3.29 3.29
CA GLU A 16 4.19 3.26 3.85
C GLU A 16 3.19 3.32 2.71
N ALA A 17 2.11 2.53 2.80
CA ALA A 17 1.05 2.52 1.81
C ALA A 17 -0.32 2.40 2.47
N PHE A 18 -1.27 3.15 1.93
CA PHE A 18 -2.69 2.96 2.18
C PHE A 18 -3.32 2.35 0.94
N LEU A 19 -4.08 1.27 1.10
CA LEU A 19 -4.69 0.54 -0.01
C LEU A 19 -6.16 0.27 0.31
N ALA A 20 -7.05 0.66 -0.60
CA ALA A 20 -8.48 0.42 -0.51
C ALA A 20 -8.99 -0.23 -1.80
N GLY A 21 -9.76 -1.30 -1.68
CA GLY A 21 -10.30 -2.01 -2.84
C GLY A 21 -10.85 -3.38 -2.48
N PRO A 22 -11.33 -4.15 -3.49
CA PRO A 22 -11.80 -5.51 -3.28
C PRO A 22 -10.71 -6.41 -2.70
N ALA A 23 -11.07 -7.31 -1.79
CA ALA A 23 -10.14 -8.19 -1.09
C ALA A 23 -9.15 -8.90 -2.04
N GLY A 24 -9.63 -9.49 -3.14
CA GLY A 24 -8.74 -10.18 -4.10
C GLY A 24 -7.72 -9.26 -4.78
N ALA A 25 -8.06 -7.99 -4.98
CA ALA A 25 -7.13 -7.01 -5.55
C ALA A 25 -6.09 -6.56 -4.50
N LEU A 26 -6.51 -6.39 -3.24
CA LEU A 26 -5.60 -6.10 -2.14
C LEU A 26 -4.62 -7.24 -1.90
N GLU A 27 -5.09 -8.48 -1.86
CA GLU A 27 -4.24 -9.67 -1.69
C GLU A 27 -3.18 -9.79 -2.78
N ALA A 28 -3.53 -9.48 -4.04
CA ALA A 28 -2.57 -9.47 -5.14
C ALA A 28 -1.48 -8.41 -4.96
N VAL A 29 -1.85 -7.20 -4.50
CA VAL A 29 -0.88 -6.14 -4.19
C VAL A 29 0.01 -6.53 -3.02
N LEU A 30 -0.57 -7.07 -1.94
CA LEU A 30 0.19 -7.53 -0.77
C LEU A 30 1.16 -8.66 -1.12
N ALA A 31 0.76 -9.60 -1.97
CA ALA A 31 1.64 -10.65 -2.47
C ALA A 31 2.82 -10.06 -3.26
N TRP A 32 2.56 -9.08 -4.13
CA TRP A 32 3.62 -8.39 -4.86
C TRP A 32 4.55 -7.60 -3.93
N CYS A 33 4.03 -6.93 -2.89
CA CYS A 33 4.85 -6.19 -1.92
C CYS A 33 5.87 -7.06 -1.18
N ARG A 34 5.63 -8.37 -1.04
CA ARG A 34 6.60 -9.29 -0.42
C ARG A 34 7.80 -9.59 -1.33
N THR A 35 7.62 -9.46 -2.65
CA THR A 35 8.69 -9.61 -3.64
C THR A 35 9.36 -8.28 -3.93
N GLY A 36 8.54 -7.24 -4.14
CA GLY A 36 8.99 -5.93 -4.59
C GLY A 36 9.43 -5.90 -6.06
N PRO A 37 9.84 -4.73 -6.58
CA PRO A 37 10.43 -4.59 -7.90
C PRO A 37 11.81 -5.28 -7.99
N GLU A 38 12.34 -5.46 -9.20
CA GLU A 38 13.57 -6.22 -9.50
C GLU A 38 14.78 -5.89 -8.60
N HIS A 39 14.93 -4.62 -8.20
CA HIS A 39 16.05 -4.16 -7.38
C HIS A 39 15.71 -3.98 -5.89
N ALA A 40 14.51 -4.37 -5.46
CA ALA A 40 14.12 -4.28 -4.06
C ALA A 40 14.56 -5.52 -3.28
N ARG A 41 14.94 -5.29 -2.01
CA ARG A 41 15.07 -6.34 -1.01
C ARG A 41 14.11 -6.04 0.13
N VAL A 42 12.98 -6.74 0.15
CA VAL A 42 11.93 -6.56 1.15
C VAL A 42 12.30 -7.33 2.41
N ALA A 43 12.49 -6.63 3.53
CA ALA A 43 12.80 -7.25 4.82
C ALA A 43 11.55 -7.82 5.51
N GLY A 44 10.39 -7.26 5.24
CA GLY A 44 9.11 -7.68 5.80
C GLY A 44 7.97 -6.81 5.26
N VAL A 45 6.73 -7.29 5.45
CA VAL A 45 5.51 -6.54 5.14
C VAL A 45 4.61 -6.61 6.36
N GLU A 46 4.30 -5.46 6.94
CA GLU A 46 3.35 -5.33 8.04
C GLU A 46 2.03 -4.80 7.48
N VAL A 47 0.92 -5.43 7.87
CA VAL A 47 -0.42 -5.07 7.41
C VAL A 47 -1.31 -4.87 8.61
N THR A 48 -2.01 -3.75 8.65
CA THR A 48 -3.03 -3.45 9.65
C THR A 48 -4.31 -3.07 8.92
N ALA A 49 -5.44 -3.65 9.33
CA ALA A 49 -6.73 -3.26 8.81
C ALA A 49 -7.01 -1.81 9.24
N ALA A 50 -7.40 -0.96 8.29
CA ALA A 50 -7.87 0.38 8.59
C ALA A 50 -9.20 0.25 9.35
N THR A 51 -9.16 0.49 10.66
CA THR A 51 -10.34 0.44 11.53
C THR A 51 -10.98 1.81 11.71
N ASP A 52 -10.24 2.88 11.45
CA ASP A 52 -10.71 4.26 11.63
C ASP A 52 -11.26 4.81 10.30
N ALA A 53 -12.48 5.34 10.35
CA ALA A 53 -13.18 5.90 9.19
C ALA A 53 -12.35 6.99 8.47
N TRP A 54 -11.57 7.79 9.21
CA TRP A 54 -10.70 8.82 8.65
C TRP A 54 -9.57 8.27 7.76
N GLN A 55 -9.12 7.04 7.99
CA GLN A 55 -8.16 6.38 7.11
C GLN A 55 -8.82 5.93 5.80
N LEU A 56 -10.09 5.50 5.86
CA LEU A 56 -10.88 5.05 4.70
C LEU A 56 -11.37 6.18 3.80
N HIS A 57 -11.64 7.36 4.35
CA HIS A 57 -12.25 8.48 3.60
C HIS A 57 -11.28 9.25 2.69
N ASP A 58 -9.98 8.96 2.74
CA ASP A 58 -8.96 9.75 2.05
C ASP A 58 -8.06 8.90 1.12
N ALA A 59 -8.54 7.73 0.68
CA ALA A 59 -7.89 7.02 -0.43
C ALA A 59 -8.11 7.83 -1.71
N PRO A 60 -7.06 8.43 -2.31
CA PRO A 60 -7.24 9.10 -3.58
C PRO A 60 -7.58 8.07 -4.67
N GLU A 61 -8.49 8.48 -5.54
CA GLU A 61 -8.68 7.87 -6.84
C GLU A 61 -8.25 8.89 -7.92
N PRO A 62 -7.22 8.60 -8.73
CA PRO A 62 -6.46 7.36 -8.84
C PRO A 62 -5.42 7.17 -7.72
N PHE A 63 -4.77 6.00 -7.69
CA PHE A 63 -3.65 5.73 -6.77
C PHE A 63 -2.51 6.74 -6.92
N GLU A 64 -1.99 7.27 -5.80
CA GLU A 64 -0.99 8.33 -5.79
C GLU A 64 0.37 7.88 -5.21
N ILE A 65 1.46 8.32 -5.85
CA ILE A 65 2.81 8.22 -5.27
C ILE A 65 3.13 9.56 -4.60
N ARG A 66 3.20 9.55 -3.27
CA ARG A 66 3.55 10.72 -2.44
C ARG A 66 5.07 10.78 -2.25
N ARG A 67 5.61 12.00 -2.28
CA ARG A 67 7.02 12.28 -2.00
C ARG A 67 7.25 12.63 -0.54
#